data_AF-A0A838UC95-F1
#
_entry.id   AF-A0A838UC95-F1
#
_cell.length_a   1.000
_cell.length_b   1.000
_cell.length_c   1.000
_cell.angle_alpha   90.00
_cell.angle_beta   90.00
_cell.angle_gamma   90.00
#
_symmetry.space_group_name_H-M   'P 1'
#
loop_
_entity.id
_entity.type
_entity.pdbx_description
1 polymer ?
#
loop_
_entity_poly.entity_id
_entity_poly.type
_entity_poly.pdbx_seq_one_letter_code
_entity_poly.pdbx_strand_id
1 'polypeptide(L)'
;MGRNTTVALASLAAVLTSACASTRAAPTLLVLAPAPGSPAPHRGMLYADCIGQAAALGRYDRDSDSGTHLLRFMCSGPSARALYVELGPWSAARHSEWVAGSRTWRSTGKVIRNLFGVDYCSTDGVRDYQCVIVLNVGSFLAG
;
A
#
# COMPACT_ATOMS: atom_id res chain seq x y z
N MET A 1 53.37 -20.71 -80.17
CA MET A 1 53.78 -19.30 -80.01
C MET A 1 52.51 -18.48 -79.91
N GLY A 2 52.21 -17.91 -78.73
CA GLY A 2 50.97 -17.17 -78.44
C GLY A 2 50.68 -17.17 -76.94
N ARG A 3 51.14 -16.12 -76.23
CA ARG A 3 50.87 -15.81 -74.81
C ARG A 3 49.37 -15.50 -74.61
N ASN A 4 48.83 -15.75 -73.42
CA ASN A 4 47.83 -14.89 -72.77
C ASN A 4 47.68 -15.17 -71.25
N THR A 5 48.34 -14.30 -70.48
CA THR A 5 47.90 -13.49 -69.31
C THR A 5 46.71 -13.89 -68.40
N THR A 6 46.98 -13.83 -67.07
CA THR A 6 46.10 -13.36 -65.93
C THR A 6 44.86 -14.20 -65.55
N VAL A 7 44.39 -14.37 -64.31
CA VAL A 7 44.15 -13.49 -63.14
C VAL A 7 44.03 -14.36 -61.87
N ALA A 8 44.53 -13.86 -60.73
CA ALA A 8 44.32 -14.41 -59.38
C ALA A 8 42.89 -14.18 -58.87
N LEU A 9 42.34 -15.05 -58.00
CA LEU A 9 41.51 -14.63 -56.85
C LEU A 9 41.07 -15.85 -56.02
N ALA A 10 41.69 -15.98 -54.85
CA ALA A 10 41.17 -16.76 -53.73
C ALA A 10 39.85 -16.12 -53.25
N SER A 11 38.83 -16.94 -52.97
CA SER A 11 37.64 -16.47 -52.26
C SER A 11 37.07 -17.59 -51.41
N LEU A 12 37.37 -17.49 -50.11
CA LEU A 12 36.69 -18.17 -49.02
C LEU A 12 35.17 -17.91 -49.13
N ALA A 13 34.38 -18.97 -49.18
CA ALA A 13 32.94 -18.89 -48.95
C ALA A 13 32.48 -20.15 -48.20
N ALA A 14 32.99 -20.31 -46.99
CA ALA A 14 32.45 -21.21 -45.99
C ALA A 14 32.00 -20.37 -44.80
N VAL A 15 30.89 -20.78 -44.20
CA VAL A 15 30.22 -20.19 -43.03
C VAL A 15 29.33 -19.00 -43.39
N LEU A 16 28.01 -19.19 -43.28
CA LEU A 16 27.05 -18.28 -42.63
C LEU A 16 25.60 -18.68 -42.99
N THR A 17 25.10 -19.80 -42.47
CA THR A 17 23.64 -20.04 -42.41
C THR A 17 23.21 -20.77 -41.11
N SER A 18 23.73 -20.33 -39.96
CA SER A 18 23.02 -20.55 -38.69
C SER A 18 22.19 -19.31 -38.37
N ALA A 19 21.11 -19.11 -39.13
CA ALA A 19 20.13 -18.09 -38.79
C ALA A 19 19.46 -18.49 -37.48
N CYS A 20 19.69 -17.68 -36.44
CA CYS A 20 19.06 -17.83 -35.14
C CYS A 20 17.54 -17.90 -35.31
N ALA A 21 16.96 -19.07 -35.10
CA ALA A 21 15.54 -19.21 -34.77
C ALA A 21 15.34 -18.72 -33.31
N SER A 22 15.61 -17.43 -33.08
CA SER A 22 15.22 -16.77 -31.85
C SER A 22 13.72 -16.48 -31.97
N THR A 23 12.89 -17.41 -31.52
CA THR A 23 11.46 -17.15 -31.29
C THR A 23 11.35 -15.99 -30.32
N ARG A 24 11.11 -14.77 -30.84
CA ARG A 24 10.65 -13.65 -30.04
C ARG A 24 9.29 -14.03 -29.47
N ALA A 25 9.20 -14.21 -28.16
CA ALA A 25 7.92 -14.20 -27.49
C ALA A 25 7.19 -12.90 -27.89
N ALA A 26 5.96 -13.02 -28.38
CA ALA A 26 5.13 -11.85 -28.62
C ALA A 26 5.01 -11.06 -27.30
N PRO A 27 5.16 -9.73 -27.31
CA PRO A 27 5.00 -8.94 -26.10
C PRO A 27 3.61 -9.19 -25.53
N THR A 28 3.55 -9.65 -24.27
CA THR A 28 2.30 -9.81 -23.54
C THR A 28 1.62 -8.44 -23.50
N LEU A 29 0.38 -8.35 -23.99
CA LEU A 29 -0.39 -7.11 -23.91
C LEU A 29 -0.54 -6.73 -22.43
N LEU A 30 -0.25 -5.46 -22.12
CA LEU A 30 -0.49 -4.91 -20.80
C LEU A 30 -2.00 -4.93 -20.52
N VAL A 31 -2.42 -5.79 -19.58
CA VAL A 31 -3.81 -5.83 -19.12
C VAL A 31 -3.97 -4.82 -17.99
N LEU A 32 -4.70 -3.73 -18.24
CA LEU A 32 -4.97 -2.66 -17.28
C LEU A 32 -6.24 -2.89 -16.43
N ALA A 33 -6.74 -4.12 -16.37
CA ALA A 33 -7.92 -4.44 -15.58
C ALA A 33 -7.52 -4.67 -14.10
N PRO A 34 -8.23 -4.06 -13.13
CA PRO A 34 -8.06 -4.40 -11.72
C PRO A 34 -8.34 -5.89 -11.49
N ALA A 35 -7.58 -6.51 -10.59
CA ALA A 35 -7.90 -7.85 -10.12
C ALA A 35 -9.28 -7.84 -9.45
N PRO A 36 -10.07 -8.92 -9.58
CA PRO A 36 -11.35 -9.03 -8.88
C PRO A 36 -11.13 -8.95 -7.37
N GLY A 37 -11.96 -8.15 -6.69
CA GLY A 37 -11.92 -7.99 -5.24
C GLY A 37 -12.58 -9.16 -4.50
N SER A 38 -12.29 -9.27 -3.21
CA SER A 38 -13.04 -10.11 -2.26
C SER A 38 -13.89 -9.22 -1.33
N PRO A 39 -15.02 -9.72 -0.78
CA PRO A 39 -15.79 -8.96 0.19
C PRO A 39 -14.95 -8.57 1.41
N ALA A 40 -15.12 -7.33 1.89
CA ALA A 40 -14.44 -6.86 3.09
C ALA A 40 -14.96 -7.61 4.34
N PRO A 41 -14.08 -7.99 5.29
CA PRO A 41 -14.54 -8.51 6.58
C PRO A 41 -15.24 -7.42 7.38
N HIS A 42 -15.95 -7.80 8.46
CA HIS A 42 -16.66 -6.87 9.32
C HIS A 42 -15.81 -5.67 9.78
N ARG A 43 -14.56 -5.93 10.21
CA ARG A 43 -13.62 -4.86 10.59
C ARG A 43 -13.30 -3.89 9.44
N GLY A 44 -13.28 -4.37 8.20
CA GLY A 44 -13.10 -3.51 7.02
C GLY A 44 -14.28 -2.56 6.81
N MET A 45 -15.51 -2.98 7.12
CA MET A 45 -16.68 -2.09 7.09
C MET A 45 -16.57 -0.99 8.16
N LEU A 46 -16.10 -1.31 9.37
CA LEU A 46 -15.90 -0.31 10.44
C LEU A 46 -14.83 0.73 10.08
N TYR A 47 -13.78 0.33 9.36
CA TYR A 47 -12.81 1.27 8.79
C TYR A 47 -13.48 2.20 7.79
N ALA A 48 -14.26 1.66 6.87
CA ALA A 48 -14.97 2.44 5.86
C ALA A 48 -15.96 3.44 6.51
N ASP A 49 -16.68 3.04 7.55
CA ASP A 49 -17.61 3.92 8.29
C ASP A 49 -16.87 5.07 8.98
N CYS A 50 -15.72 4.79 9.59
CA CYS A 50 -14.88 5.82 10.22
C CYS A 50 -14.34 6.82 9.18
N ILE A 51 -13.80 6.32 8.06
CA ILE A 51 -13.31 7.14 6.95
C ILE A 51 -14.45 7.98 6.35
N GLY A 52 -15.62 7.36 6.11
CA GLY A 52 -16.79 8.03 5.56
C GLY A 52 -17.29 9.16 6.46
N GLN A 53 -17.38 8.93 7.77
CA GLN A 53 -17.73 9.98 8.73
C GLN A 53 -16.69 11.10 8.74
N ALA A 54 -15.40 10.76 8.81
CA ALA A 54 -14.32 11.73 8.83
C ALA A 54 -14.33 12.61 7.57
N ALA A 55 -14.50 12.02 6.39
CA ALA A 55 -14.59 12.73 5.12
C ALA A 55 -15.82 13.65 5.07
N ALA A 56 -16.99 13.16 5.49
CA ALA A 56 -18.23 13.94 5.52
C ALA A 56 -18.13 15.18 6.44
N LEU A 57 -17.29 15.11 7.48
CA LEU A 57 -17.08 16.19 8.44
C LEU A 57 -15.81 17.02 8.17
N GLY A 58 -15.04 16.73 7.11
CA GLY A 58 -13.76 17.41 6.83
C GLY A 58 -12.69 17.15 7.90
N ARG A 59 -12.75 16.02 8.61
CA ARG A 59 -11.84 15.67 9.71
C ARG A 59 -10.75 14.72 9.24
N TYR A 60 -9.86 15.24 8.41
CA TYR A 60 -8.69 14.51 7.97
C TYR A 60 -7.52 15.47 7.71
N ASP A 61 -6.31 14.97 7.89
CA ASP A 61 -5.09 15.74 7.65
C ASP A 61 -3.96 14.87 7.09
N ARG A 62 -2.91 15.52 6.58
CA ARG A 62 -1.69 14.87 6.16
C ARG A 62 -0.79 14.65 7.37
N ASP A 63 -0.20 13.46 7.45
CA ASP A 63 0.91 13.17 8.35
C ASP A 63 2.11 12.68 7.51
N SER A 64 3.33 13.01 7.90
CA SER A 64 4.53 12.61 7.15
C SER A 64 5.76 12.50 8.05
N ASP A 65 6.52 11.42 7.86
CA ASP A 65 7.78 11.15 8.55
C ASP A 65 8.70 10.33 7.64
N SER A 66 9.96 10.74 7.53
CA SER A 66 11.03 9.94 6.91
C SER A 66 10.69 9.38 5.52
N GLY A 67 10.04 10.18 4.67
CA GLY A 67 9.64 9.80 3.31
C GLY A 67 8.36 8.96 3.21
N THR A 68 7.70 8.70 4.34
CA THR A 68 6.36 8.11 4.37
C THR A 68 5.31 9.21 4.44
N HIS A 69 4.32 9.16 3.56
CA HIS A 69 3.23 10.12 3.49
C HIS A 69 1.91 9.42 3.76
N LEU A 70 1.18 9.96 4.72
CA LEU A 70 -0.04 9.37 5.25
C LEU A 70 -1.18 10.39 5.20
N LEU A 71 -2.39 9.88 5.08
CA LEU A 71 -3.62 10.62 5.33
C LEU A 71 -4.28 10.03 6.58
N ARG A 72 -4.60 10.88 7.55
CA ARG A 72 -5.27 10.46 8.79
C ARG A 72 -6.71 10.90 8.75
N PHE A 73 -7.62 9.98 9.02
CA PHE A 73 -9.05 10.23 9.10
C PHE A 73 -9.49 10.10 10.56
N MET A 74 -10.11 11.15 11.11
CA MET A 74 -10.56 11.17 12.50
C MET A 74 -12.07 11.04 12.60
N CYS A 75 -12.53 9.96 13.24
CA CYS A 75 -13.95 9.75 13.53
C CYS A 75 -14.19 9.75 15.06
N SER A 76 -15.44 9.99 15.45
CA SER A 76 -15.86 10.02 16.86
C SER A 76 -17.29 9.51 17.03
N GLY A 77 -17.71 9.32 18.28
CA GLY A 77 -19.08 8.89 18.59
C GLY A 77 -19.34 7.44 18.16
N PRO A 78 -20.50 7.11 17.56
CA PRO A 78 -20.88 5.72 17.27
C PRO A 78 -19.88 4.94 16.41
N SER A 79 -19.37 5.55 15.32
CA SER A 79 -18.39 4.90 14.43
C SER A 79 -17.09 4.58 15.17
N ALA A 80 -16.57 5.52 15.95
CA ALA A 80 -15.37 5.30 16.76
C ALA A 80 -15.60 4.27 17.88
N ARG A 81 -16.77 4.29 18.51
CA ARG A 81 -17.11 3.31 19.56
C ARG A 81 -17.13 1.88 19.01
N ALA A 82 -17.78 1.66 17.87
CA ALA A 82 -17.85 0.35 17.24
C ALA A 82 -16.44 -0.18 16.92
N LEU A 83 -15.60 0.67 16.33
CA LEU A 83 -14.22 0.30 16.02
C LEU A 83 -13.38 0.04 17.28
N TYR A 84 -13.48 0.89 18.31
CA TYR A 84 -12.75 0.71 19.58
C TYR A 84 -13.10 -0.60 20.28
N VAL A 85 -14.37 -1.00 20.25
CA VAL A 85 -14.83 -2.27 20.83
C VAL A 85 -14.22 -3.45 20.09
N GLU A 86 -14.33 -3.47 18.76
CA GLU A 86 -13.75 -4.54 17.92
C GLU A 86 -12.22 -4.61 17.98
N LEU A 87 -11.57 -3.48 18.23
CA LEU A 87 -10.12 -3.41 18.37
C LEU A 87 -9.64 -4.03 19.69
N GLY A 88 -10.49 -4.16 20.71
CA GLY A 88 -10.14 -4.65 22.04
C GLY A 88 -9.42 -6.00 22.06
N PRO A 89 -10.04 -7.09 21.57
CA PRO A 89 -9.40 -8.41 21.54
C PRO A 89 -8.09 -8.41 20.72
N TRP A 90 -8.03 -7.64 19.63
CA TRP A 90 -6.85 -7.55 18.78
C TRP A 90 -5.68 -6.86 19.50
N SER A 91 -5.95 -5.74 20.16
CA SER A 91 -4.94 -4.97 20.89
C SER A 91 -4.45 -5.68 22.14
N ALA A 92 -5.35 -6.35 22.88
CA ALA A 92 -4.98 -7.17 24.02
C ALA A 92 -3.99 -8.28 23.60
N ALA A 93 -4.28 -9.00 22.51
CA ALA A 93 -3.41 -10.06 22.00
C ALA A 93 -2.04 -9.57 21.50
N ARG A 94 -1.89 -8.27 21.21
CA ARG A 94 -0.66 -7.65 20.70
C ARG A 94 0.05 -6.77 21.71
N HIS A 95 -0.47 -6.67 22.92
CA HIS A 95 0.01 -5.73 23.93
C HIS A 95 0.08 -4.29 23.38
N SER A 96 -0.95 -3.90 22.63
CA SER A 96 -1.12 -2.57 22.03
C SER A 96 -2.34 -1.84 22.60
N GLU A 97 -2.66 -2.14 23.86
CA GLU A 97 -3.58 -1.38 24.70
C GLU A 97 -2.78 -0.76 25.86
N TRP A 98 -3.04 0.51 26.17
CA TRP A 98 -2.39 1.22 27.28
C TRP A 98 -3.26 2.34 27.83
N VAL A 99 -2.95 2.80 29.03
CA VAL A 99 -3.57 4.00 29.62
C VAL A 99 -2.59 5.16 29.52
N ALA A 100 -3.06 6.31 29.03
CA ALA A 100 -2.28 7.55 29.00
C ALA A 100 -3.19 8.74 29.31
N GLY A 101 -2.83 9.48 30.36
CA GLY A 101 -3.72 10.49 30.94
C GLY A 101 -5.00 9.86 31.47
N SER A 102 -6.15 10.47 31.19
CA SER A 102 -7.48 9.97 31.56
C SER A 102 -8.09 9.03 30.52
N ARG A 103 -7.30 8.55 29.54
CA ARG A 103 -7.82 7.77 28.41
C ARG A 103 -7.20 6.39 28.32
N THR A 104 -8.03 5.42 27.93
CA THR A 104 -7.57 4.10 27.50
C THR A 104 -7.42 4.10 25.99
N TRP A 105 -6.25 3.68 25.52
CA TRP A 105 -5.85 3.66 24.12
C TRP A 105 -5.73 2.24 23.62
N ARG A 106 -6.06 2.03 22.35
CA ARG A 106 -5.92 0.77 21.62
C ARG A 106 -5.41 1.06 20.23
N SER A 107 -4.47 0.27 19.74
CA SER A 107 -3.95 0.41 18.38
C SER A 107 -3.79 -0.93 17.68
N THR A 108 -3.75 -0.91 16.34
CA THR A 108 -3.58 -2.12 15.53
C THR A 108 -2.17 -2.70 15.59
N GLY A 109 -1.18 -1.88 15.93
CA GLY A 109 0.21 -2.29 16.16
C GLY A 109 0.76 -1.75 17.49
N LYS A 110 1.83 -2.36 17.99
CA LYS A 110 2.48 -1.92 19.24
C LYS A 110 3.14 -0.54 19.04
N VAL A 111 2.82 0.39 19.93
CA VAL A 111 3.38 1.74 19.92
C VAL A 111 4.68 1.76 20.72
N ILE A 112 5.79 2.17 20.08
CA ILE A 112 7.11 2.23 20.72
C ILE A 112 7.50 3.69 21.03
N ARG A 113 7.30 4.60 20.07
CA ARG A 113 7.69 6.01 20.19
C ARG A 113 6.54 6.98 19.96
N ASN A 114 5.78 6.77 18.90
CA ASN A 114 4.67 7.64 18.51
C ASN A 114 3.61 6.83 17.75
N LEU A 115 2.49 7.48 17.42
CA LEU A 115 1.34 6.89 16.71
C LEU A 115 1.47 6.97 15.19
N PHE A 116 2.65 7.34 14.67
CA PHE A 116 2.84 7.46 13.23
C PHE A 116 2.69 6.11 12.53
N GLY A 117 1.86 6.05 11.49
CA GLY A 117 1.67 4.84 10.70
C GLY A 117 0.82 3.75 11.35
N VAL A 118 0.17 4.02 12.49
CA VAL A 118 -0.65 3.02 13.19
C VAL A 118 -2.07 3.54 13.34
N ASP A 119 -3.06 2.70 13.09
CA ASP A 119 -4.46 3.02 13.41
C ASP A 119 -4.69 2.89 14.92
N TYR A 120 -5.41 3.83 15.51
CA TYR A 120 -5.65 3.82 16.95
C TYR A 120 -7.00 4.41 17.32
N CYS A 121 -7.47 4.01 18.50
CA CYS A 121 -8.65 4.54 19.13
C CYS A 121 -8.38 4.84 20.60
N SER A 122 -9.13 5.78 21.17
CA SER A 122 -9.08 6.09 22.60
C SER A 122 -10.46 6.38 23.16
N THR A 123 -10.63 6.15 24.46
CA THR A 123 -11.85 6.49 25.19
C THR A 123 -11.58 7.03 26.58
N ASP A 124 -12.47 7.90 27.07
CA ASP A 124 -12.55 8.33 28.48
C ASP A 124 -13.20 7.28 29.40
N GLY A 125 -13.68 6.16 28.83
CA GLY A 125 -14.35 5.08 29.56
C GLY A 125 -15.84 5.31 29.81
N VAL A 126 -16.41 6.43 29.37
CA VAL A 126 -17.82 6.75 29.59
C VAL A 126 -18.56 6.94 28.27
N ARG A 127 -18.18 7.94 27.46
CA ARG A 127 -18.94 8.31 26.25
C ARG A 127 -18.07 8.85 25.12
N ASP A 128 -16.90 9.37 25.42
CA ASP A 128 -16.03 9.94 24.40
C ASP A 128 -15.18 8.83 23.78
N TYR A 129 -15.43 8.54 22.50
CA TYR A 129 -14.66 7.62 21.68
C TYR A 129 -14.11 8.38 20.48
N GLN A 130 -12.81 8.23 20.25
CA GLN A 130 -12.10 8.86 19.16
C GLN A 130 -11.24 7.82 18.47
N CYS A 131 -11.28 7.74 17.14
CA CYS A 131 -10.43 6.86 16.35
C CYS A 131 -9.76 7.63 15.22
N VAL A 132 -8.56 7.18 14.87
CA VAL A 132 -7.78 7.66 13.74
C VAL A 132 -7.42 6.46 12.87
N ILE A 133 -7.83 6.53 11.60
CA ILE A 133 -7.43 5.58 10.56
C ILE A 133 -6.38 6.24 9.68
N VAL A 134 -5.31 5.51 9.41
CA VAL A 134 -4.13 5.98 8.72
C VAL A 134 -4.01 5.27 7.37
N LEU A 135 -4.06 6.03 6.28
CA LEU A 135 -3.88 5.52 4.93
C LEU A 135 -2.52 5.95 4.39
N ASN A 136 -1.71 4.99 3.92
CA ASN A 136 -0.50 5.31 3.17
C ASN A 136 -0.89 5.74 1.74
N VAL A 137 -0.51 6.96 1.38
CA VAL A 137 -0.87 7.60 0.10
C VAL A 137 0.31 7.74 -0.86
N GLY A 138 1.48 7.25 -0.47
CA GLY A 138 2.72 7.39 -1.25
C GLY A 138 3.12 8.85 -1.50
N SER A 139 4.05 9.08 -2.42
CA SER A 139 4.61 10.40 -2.70
C SER A 139 3.66 11.38 -3.40
N PHE A 140 2.44 10.94 -3.75
CA PHE A 140 1.47 11.79 -4.45
C PHE A 140 1.11 13.06 -3.64
N LEU A 141 1.05 12.95 -2.31
CA LEU A 141 0.75 14.07 -1.40
C LEU A 141 2.02 14.69 -0.75
N ALA A 142 3.21 14.42 -1.29
CA ALA A 142 4.50 14.85 -0.72
C ALA A 142 4.85 16.34 -0.90
N GLY A 143 3.91 17.15 -1.40
CA GLY A 143 4.10 18.57 -1.74
C GLY A 143 4.86 19.38 -0.70
#